data_AF-A0A2D5I5Y8-F1
#
_entry.id   AF-A0A2D5I5Y8-F1
#
_cell.length_a   1.000
_cell.length_b   1.000
_cell.length_c   1.000
_cell.angle_alpha   90.00
_cell.angle_beta   90.00
_cell.angle_gamma   90.00
#
_symmetry.space_group_name_H-M   'P 1'
#
loop_
_entity.id
_entity.type
_entity.pdbx_description
1 polymer ?
#
loop_
_entity_poly.entity_id
_entity_poly.type
_entity_poly.pdbx_seq_one_letter_code
_entity_poly.pdbx_strand_id
1 'polypeptide(L)' 'MTVHGYPVSDVSQRLGIFSKGLYEQAKKFSQRQAKRKKSSNQRAEIVQLKRELKHSEQNRARLKEAAAFFKG' A
#
# COMPACT_ATOMS: atom_id res chain seq x y z
N MET A 1 23.16 16.09 5.71
CA MET A 1 22.04 15.38 5.04
C MET A 1 22.46 15.06 3.62
N THR A 2 22.36 13.80 3.20
CA THR A 2 22.89 13.31 1.92
C THR A 2 21.77 12.81 1.03
N VAL A 3 21.85 13.09 -0.26
CA VAL A 3 20.97 12.53 -1.30
C VAL A 3 21.80 11.54 -2.10
N HIS A 4 21.41 10.26 -2.08
CA HIS A 4 22.14 9.17 -2.74
C HIS A 4 23.64 9.08 -2.36
N GLY A 5 23.97 9.42 -1.10
CA GLY A 5 25.35 9.40 -0.60
C GLY A 5 26.13 10.70 -0.79
N TYR A 6 25.60 11.69 -1.48
CA TYR A 6 26.26 12.98 -1.71
C TYR A 6 25.68 14.10 -0.84
N PRO A 7 26.50 15.04 -0.35
CA PRO A 7 26.00 16.22 0.36
C PRO A 7 25.03 17.02 -0.53
N VAL A 8 23.91 17.46 0.06
CA VAL A 8 22.91 18.26 -0.68
C VAL A 8 23.50 19.57 -1.22
N SER A 9 24.49 20.14 -0.53
CA SER A 9 25.26 21.31 -0.99
C SER A 9 25.93 21.03 -2.35
N ASP A 10 26.63 19.91 -2.46
CA ASP A 10 27.41 19.55 -3.64
C ASP A 10 26.47 19.25 -4.81
N VAL A 11 25.36 18.55 -4.53
CA VAL A 11 24.31 18.29 -5.51
C VAL A 11 23.67 19.60 -5.98
N SER A 12 23.40 20.53 -5.06
CA SER A 12 22.79 21.83 -5.37
C SER A 12 23.69 22.71 -6.25
N GLN A 13 24.99 22.72 -5.95
CA GLN A 13 26.00 23.47 -6.70
C GLN A 13 26.20 22.89 -8.11
N ARG A 14 26.25 21.55 -8.24
CA ARG A 14 26.38 20.88 -9.55
C ARG A 14 25.16 21.06 -10.45
N LEU A 15 23.97 21.09 -9.85
CA LEU A 15 22.72 21.26 -10.58
C LEU A 15 22.33 22.73 -10.79
N GLY A 16 23.09 23.68 -10.23
CA GLY A 16 22.80 25.13 -10.34
C GLY A 16 21.47 25.54 -9.72
N ILE A 17 20.98 24.79 -8.73
CA ILE A 17 19.67 25.02 -8.08
C ILE A 17 19.85 25.24 -6.59
N PHE A 18 18.95 25.98 -5.97
CA PHE A 18 18.96 26.17 -4.53
C PHE A 18 18.70 24.86 -3.79
N SER A 19 19.51 24.59 -2.77
CA SER A 19 19.41 23.43 -1.87
C SER A 19 18.00 23.25 -1.28
N LYS A 20 17.29 24.34 -0.99
CA LYS A 20 15.89 24.33 -0.54
C LYS A 20 14.94 23.65 -1.53
N GLY A 21 15.11 23.88 -2.83
CA GLY A 21 14.29 23.26 -3.88
C GLY A 21 14.49 21.75 -3.96
N LEU A 22 15.73 21.28 -3.74
CA LEU A 22 16.05 19.84 -3.65
C LEU A 22 15.37 19.18 -2.45
N TYR A 23 15.35 19.84 -1.29
CA TYR A 23 14.63 19.33 -0.11
C TYR A 23 13.12 19.20 -0.36
N GLU A 24 12.50 20.22 -0.97
CA GLU A 24 11.07 20.17 -1.29
C GLU A 24 10.74 19.06 -2.29
N GLN A 25 11.56 18.89 -3.32
CA GLN A 25 11.43 17.80 -4.29
C GLN A 25 11.53 16.43 -3.59
N ALA A 26 12.59 16.20 -2.80
CA ALA A 26 12.79 14.95 -2.07
C ALA A 26 11.62 14.63 -1.13
N LYS A 27 11.08 15.65 -0.44
CA LYS A 27 9.90 15.52 0.42
C LYS A 27 8.65 15.14 -0.39
N LYS A 28 8.38 15.82 -1.51
CA LYS A 28 7.25 15.51 -2.40
C LYS A 28 7.32 14.08 -2.96
N PHE A 29 8.51 13.62 -3.37
CA PHE A 29 8.70 12.26 -3.85
C PHE A 29 8.48 11.21 -2.75
N SER A 30 9.01 11.46 -1.54
CA SER A 30 8.82 10.57 -0.39
C SER A 30 7.35 10.43 0.01
N GLN A 31 6.62 11.56 0.04
CA GLN A 31 5.17 11.56 0.31
C GLN A 31 4.37 10.79 -0.75
N ARG A 32 4.73 10.94 -2.04
CA ARG A 32 4.09 10.18 -3.14
C ARG A 32 4.34 8.68 -3.00
N GLN A 33 5.55 8.25 -2.64
CA GLN A 33 5.84 6.84 -2.37
C GLN A 33 5.04 6.29 -1.19
N ALA A 34 4.95 7.04 -0.09
CA ALA A 34 4.15 6.64 1.07
C ALA A 34 2.67 6.47 0.72
N LYS A 35 2.11 7.39 -0.07
CA LYS A 35 0.72 7.29 -0.56
C LYS A 35 0.49 6.05 -1.44
N ARG A 36 1.45 5.72 -2.34
CA ARG A 36 1.38 4.52 -3.19
C ARG A 36 1.43 3.23 -2.36
N LYS A 37 2.28 3.16 -1.35
CA LYS A 37 2.34 2.00 -0.43
C LYS A 37 1.04 1.85 0.38
N LYS A 38 0.47 2.96 0.85
CA LYS A 38 -0.81 2.92 1.57
C LYS A 38 -1.94 2.37 0.68
N SER A 39 -2.04 2.84 -0.57
CA SER A 39 -3.08 2.38 -1.48
C SER A 39 -2.90 0.92 -1.92
N SER A 40 -1.67 0.43 -2.07
CA SER A 40 -1.43 -0.99 -2.35
C SER A 40 -1.85 -1.87 -1.18
N ASN A 41 -1.53 -1.47 0.05
CA ASN A 41 -1.91 -2.24 1.25
C ASN A 41 -3.43 -2.30 1.40
N GLN A 42 -4.14 -1.17 1.21
CA GLN A 42 -5.61 -1.14 1.25
C GLN A 42 -6.25 -2.06 0.20
N ARG A 43 -5.69 -2.12 -1.01
CA ARG A 43 -6.18 -3.04 -2.05
C ARG A 43 -5.98 -4.51 -1.69
N ALA A 44 -4.82 -4.85 -1.12
CA ALA A 44 -4.53 -6.21 -0.68
C ALA A 44 -5.52 -6.65 0.42
N GLU A 45 -5.82 -5.76 1.37
CA GLU A 45 -6.79 -5.99 2.45
C GLU A 45 -8.21 -6.20 1.91
N ILE A 46 -8.65 -5.39 0.94
CA ILE A 46 -9.96 -5.58 0.29
C ILE A 46 -10.06 -6.95 -0.40
N VAL A 47 -9.00 -7.39 -1.09
CA VAL A 47 -8.98 -8.72 -1.75
C VAL A 47 -9.01 -9.85 -0.72
N GLN A 48 -8.36 -9.68 0.42
CA GLN A 48 -8.40 -10.63 1.52
C GLN A 48 -9.80 -10.72 2.13
N LEU A 49 -10.39 -9.59 2.51
CA LEU A 49 -11.73 -9.52 3.09
C LEU A 49 -12.80 -10.12 2.18
N LYS A 50 -12.74 -9.85 0.87
CA LYS A 50 -13.66 -10.46 -0.11
C LYS A 50 -13.54 -11.98 -0.17
N ARG A 51 -12.32 -12.52 -0.05
CA ARG A 51 -12.10 -13.98 -0.01
C ARG A 51 -12.68 -14.60 1.25
N GLU A 52 -12.47 -13.98 2.40
CA GLU A 52 -12.99 -14.45 3.68
C GLU A 52 -14.52 -14.42 3.72
N LEU A 53 -15.14 -13.36 3.18
CA LEU A 53 -16.58 -13.26 3.05
C LEU A 53 -17.15 -14.40 2.22
N LYS A 54 -16.61 -14.62 1.02
CA LYS A 54 -17.03 -15.71 0.12
C LYS A 54 -16.89 -17.07 0.81
N HIS A 55 -15.77 -17.29 1.50
CA HIS A 55 -15.54 -18.55 2.23
C HIS A 55 -16.57 -18.75 3.36
N SER A 56 -16.89 -17.70 4.11
CA SER A 56 -17.93 -17.75 5.15
C SER A 56 -19.31 -18.08 4.57
N GLU A 57 -19.68 -17.45 3.46
CA GLU A 57 -20.93 -17.74 2.76
C GLU A 57 -21.01 -19.19 2.28
N GLN A 58 -19.93 -19.71 1.69
CA GLN A 58 -19.84 -21.11 1.25
C GLN A 58 -19.97 -22.09 2.41
N ASN A 59 -19.33 -21.82 3.56
CA ASN A 59 -19.48 -22.66 4.75
C ASN A 59 -20.92 -22.64 5.26
N ARG A 60 -21.59 -21.48 5.26
CA ARG A 60 -23.01 -21.40 5.62
C ARG A 60 -23.89 -22.20 4.67
N ALA A 61 -23.62 -22.14 3.36
CA ALA A 61 -24.35 -22.92 2.37
C ALA A 61 -24.19 -24.43 2.61
N ARG A 62 -22.94 -24.90 2.78
CA ARG A 62 -22.65 -26.31 3.07
C ARG A 62 -23.32 -26.79 4.36
N LEU A 63 -23.32 -25.98 5.42
CA LEU A 63 -23.98 -26.33 6.67
C LEU A 63 -25.51 -26.42 6.51
N LYS A 64 -26.11 -25.56 5.69
CA LYS A 64 -27.55 -25.65 5.37
C LYS A 64 -27.87 -26.91 4.59
N GLU A 65 -27.07 -27.25 3.58
CA GLU A 65 -27.23 -28.49 2.81
C GLU A 65 -27.13 -29.73 3.71
N ALA A 66 -26.13 -29.78 4.58
CA ALA A 66 -25.99 -30.86 5.55
C ALA A 66 -27.20 -30.95 6.49
N ALA A 67 -27.66 -29.82 7.04
CA ALA A 67 -28.84 -29.80 7.92
C ALA A 67 -30.13 -30.25 7.20
N ALA A 68 -30.25 -30.01 5.89
CA ALA A 68 -31.38 -30.51 5.10
C ALA A 68 -31.27 -32.02 4.87
N PHE A 69 -30.06 -32.51 4.55
CA PHE A 69 -29.80 -33.95 4.36
C PHE A 69 -30.11 -34.76 5.61
N PHE A 70 -29.71 -34.29 6.80
CA PHE A 70 -29.95 -35.00 8.07
C PHE A 70 -31.37 -34.86 8.64
N LYS A 71 -32.26 -34.09 8.00
CA LYS A 71 -33.67 -33.93 8.41
C LYS A 71 -34.64 -34.85 7.66
N GLY A 72 -34.18 -35.53 6.62
CA GLY A 72 -34.89 -36.61 5.92
C GLY A 72 -34.38 -37.96 6.36
#